data_AF-A0A355R2X1-F1
#
_entry.id   AF-A0A355R2X1-F1
#
_cell.length_a   1.000
_cell.length_b   1.000
_cell.length_c   1.000
_cell.angle_alpha   90.00
_cell.angle_beta   90.00
_cell.angle_gamma   90.00
#
_symmetry.space_group_name_H-M   'P 1'
#
loop_
_entity.id
_entity.type
_entity.pdbx_description
1 polymer ?
#
loop_
_entity_poly.entity_id
_entity_poly.type
_entity_poly.pdbx_seq_one_letter_code
_entity_poly.pdbx_strand_id
1 'polypeptide(L)'
;YPGGPEIARLAEQGVPGRFVFPRPMTDRPGLEFSFSGLKTFALNTWQQCKNAGDDSEQTRCDLSLAFQQAVVETLTIKCKRALKQTGLKRLVIAGGVSANKALRASLEDMLGSIKGNVYYARPQFCTDNGAMIAYAGCQRLLAGQQQDLAISVQARWPMEQLPPL
;
A
#
# COMPACT_ATOMS: atom_id res chain seq x y z
N TYR A 1 2.46 -7.11 -16.99
CA TYR A 1 3.05 -6.32 -15.88
C TYR A 1 2.94 -4.85 -16.25
N PRO A 2 2.59 -3.92 -15.33
CA PRO A 2 2.35 -4.10 -13.89
C PRO A 2 0.95 -4.66 -13.57
N GLY A 3 0.84 -5.47 -12.50
CA GLY A 3 -0.42 -6.14 -12.13
C GLY A 3 -1.36 -5.32 -11.23
N GLY A 4 -0.82 -4.38 -10.44
CA GLY A 4 -1.63 -3.55 -9.53
C GLY A 4 -2.69 -2.70 -10.22
N PRO A 5 -2.35 -1.93 -11.28
CA PRO A 5 -3.33 -1.17 -12.05
C PRO A 5 -4.41 -2.04 -12.69
N GLU A 6 -4.07 -3.24 -13.16
CA GLU A 6 -5.02 -4.15 -13.80
C GLU A 6 -6.00 -4.75 -12.80
N ILE A 7 -5.54 -5.18 -11.62
CA ILE A 7 -6.42 -5.60 -10.53
C ILE A 7 -7.37 -4.46 -10.14
N ALA A 8 -6.86 -3.22 -10.09
CA ALA A 8 -7.70 -2.07 -9.78
C ALA A 8 -8.76 -1.80 -10.85
N ARG A 9 -8.39 -1.93 -12.13
CA ARG A 9 -9.32 -1.79 -13.26
C ARG A 9 -10.43 -2.85 -13.24
N LEU A 10 -10.07 -4.11 -12.99
CA LEU A 10 -11.05 -5.21 -12.89
C LEU A 10 -11.97 -5.05 -11.67
N ALA A 11 -11.41 -4.58 -10.54
CA ALA A 11 -12.19 -4.35 -9.33
C ALA A 11 -13.32 -3.33 -9.50
N GLU A 12 -13.19 -2.36 -10.43
CA GLU A 12 -14.24 -1.38 -10.74
C GLU A 12 -15.54 -2.03 -11.26
N GLN A 13 -15.45 -3.24 -11.82
CA GLN A 13 -16.59 -3.99 -12.36
C GLN A 13 -17.00 -5.17 -11.47
N GLY A 14 -16.40 -5.31 -10.28
CA GLY A 14 -16.69 -6.42 -9.37
C GLY A 14 -18.01 -6.23 -8.62
N VAL A 15 -18.67 -7.35 -8.32
CA VAL A 15 -19.83 -7.44 -7.46
C VAL A 15 -19.37 -7.61 -6.01
N PRO A 16 -19.71 -6.68 -5.10
CA PRO A 16 -19.29 -6.76 -3.71
C PRO A 16 -19.94 -7.95 -3.00
N GLY A 17 -19.21 -8.54 -2.04
CA GLY A 17 -19.73 -9.59 -1.16
C GLY A 17 -19.72 -11.00 -1.72
N ARG A 18 -19.48 -11.20 -3.02
CA ARG A 18 -19.36 -12.55 -3.62
C ARG A 18 -18.21 -13.36 -3.03
N PHE A 19 -17.06 -12.71 -2.83
CA PHE A 19 -15.89 -13.32 -2.19
C PHE A 19 -15.47 -12.46 -0.99
N VAL A 20 -15.04 -13.13 0.08
CA VAL A 20 -14.56 -12.47 1.29
C VAL A 20 -13.16 -12.98 1.62
N PHE A 21 -12.18 -12.10 1.44
CA PHE A 21 -10.79 -12.40 1.74
C PHE A 21 -10.49 -12.14 3.23
N PRO A 22 -9.54 -12.86 3.85
CA PRO A 22 -9.12 -12.52 5.21
C PRO A 22 -8.43 -11.15 5.22
N ARG A 23 -8.46 -10.46 6.37
CA ARG A 23 -7.66 -9.25 6.63
C ARG A 23 -6.49 -9.66 7.53
N PRO A 24 -5.30 -9.98 6.98
CA PRO A 24 -4.28 -10.65 7.76
C PRO A 24 -3.73 -9.73 8.86
N MET A 25 -3.43 -10.33 10.02
CA MET A 25 -2.82 -9.64 11.16
C MET A 25 -3.65 -8.46 11.72
N THR A 26 -4.95 -8.40 11.42
CA THR A 26 -5.87 -7.40 12.01
C THR A 26 -6.62 -7.93 13.23
N ASP A 27 -6.59 -9.25 13.46
CA ASP A 27 -7.14 -9.95 14.63
C ASP A 27 -6.34 -9.75 15.93
N ARG A 28 -5.09 -9.32 15.81
CA ARG A 28 -4.12 -9.16 16.91
C ARG A 28 -3.53 -7.74 16.95
N PRO A 29 -2.96 -7.28 18.09
CA PRO A 29 -2.28 -5.99 18.16
C PRO A 29 -1.02 -5.96 17.27
N GLY A 30 -0.48 -4.76 17.05
CA GLY A 30 0.75 -4.55 16.27
C GLY A 30 0.54 -3.95 14.89
N LEU A 31 1.65 -3.49 14.30
CA LEU A 31 1.71 -2.74 13.04
C LEU A 31 2.29 -3.55 11.87
N GLU A 32 2.75 -4.77 12.13
CA GLU A 32 3.28 -5.67 11.09
C GLU A 32 2.24 -6.09 10.06
N PHE A 33 2.70 -6.39 8.84
CA PHE A 33 1.89 -6.80 7.70
C PHE A 33 2.23 -8.22 7.24
N SER A 34 1.23 -8.91 6.66
CA SER A 34 1.44 -10.14 5.92
C SER A 34 0.43 -10.23 4.78
N PHE A 35 0.93 -10.33 3.55
CA PHE A 35 0.08 -10.41 2.34
C PHE A 35 0.28 -11.70 1.56
N SER A 36 1.25 -12.54 1.93
CA SER A 36 1.53 -13.81 1.24
C SER A 36 0.32 -14.75 1.26
N GLY A 37 -0.41 -14.80 2.39
CA GLY A 37 -1.65 -15.57 2.52
C GLY A 37 -2.74 -15.13 1.54
N LEU A 38 -2.82 -13.84 1.19
CA LEU A 38 -3.82 -13.35 0.23
C LEU A 38 -3.57 -13.86 -1.19
N LYS A 39 -2.29 -13.99 -1.59
CA LYS A 39 -1.93 -14.58 -2.89
C LYS A 39 -2.42 -16.03 -2.97
N THR A 40 -2.13 -16.82 -1.94
CA THR A 40 -2.55 -18.23 -1.89
C THR A 40 -4.07 -18.35 -1.88
N PHE A 41 -4.75 -17.50 -1.12
CA PHE A 41 -6.21 -17.44 -1.08
C PHE A 41 -6.79 -17.13 -2.47
N ALA A 42 -6.33 -16.06 -3.13
CA ALA A 42 -6.76 -15.71 -4.49
C ALA A 42 -6.56 -16.85 -5.50
N LEU A 43 -5.38 -17.48 -5.48
CA LEU A 43 -5.08 -18.60 -6.36
C LEU A 43 -6.06 -19.77 -6.15
N ASN A 44 -6.30 -20.14 -4.90
CA ASN A 44 -7.18 -21.26 -4.57
C ASN A 44 -8.63 -20.96 -4.94
N THR A 45 -9.13 -19.75 -4.63
CA THR A 45 -10.48 -19.33 -5.01
C THR A 45 -10.66 -19.35 -6.53
N TRP A 46 -9.68 -18.83 -7.29
CA TRP A 46 -9.74 -18.88 -8.76
C TRP A 46 -9.77 -20.31 -9.30
N GLN A 47 -8.92 -21.20 -8.78
CA GLN A 47 -8.89 -22.61 -9.22
C GLN A 47 -10.20 -23.34 -8.90
N GLN A 48 -10.80 -23.06 -7.74
CA GLN A 48 -12.10 -23.62 -7.37
C GLN A 48 -13.21 -23.17 -8.34
N CYS A 49 -13.29 -21.88 -8.66
CA CYS A 49 -14.24 -21.36 -9.64
C CYS A 49 -14.05 -22.01 -11.01
N LYS A 50 -12.79 -22.08 -11.48
CA LYS A 50 -12.46 -22.73 -12.75
C LYS A 50 -12.87 -24.21 -12.79
N ASN A 51 -12.60 -24.96 -11.71
CA ASN A 51 -12.99 -26.37 -11.62
C ASN A 51 -14.51 -26.56 -11.57
N ALA A 52 -15.24 -25.56 -11.09
CA ALA A 52 -16.71 -25.52 -11.10
C ALA A 52 -17.29 -25.01 -12.44
N GLY A 53 -16.46 -24.73 -13.44
CA GLY A 53 -16.88 -24.23 -14.75
C GLY A 53 -17.19 -22.73 -14.80
N ASP A 54 -16.73 -21.95 -13.82
CA ASP A 54 -16.93 -20.51 -13.74
C ASP A 54 -15.60 -19.75 -13.82
N ASP A 55 -15.06 -19.65 -15.02
CA ASP A 55 -13.86 -18.86 -15.33
C ASP A 55 -14.18 -17.57 -16.10
N SER A 56 -15.40 -17.06 -15.91
CA SER A 56 -15.92 -15.87 -16.55
C SER A 56 -15.14 -14.59 -16.21
N GLU A 57 -15.26 -13.58 -17.08
CA GLU A 57 -14.68 -12.26 -16.81
C GLU A 57 -15.24 -11.64 -15.53
N GLN A 58 -16.55 -11.81 -15.26
CA GLN A 58 -17.17 -11.32 -14.04
C GLN A 58 -16.54 -11.94 -12.79
N THR A 59 -16.25 -13.25 -12.81
CA THR A 59 -15.56 -13.92 -11.70
C THR A 59 -14.16 -13.34 -11.45
N ARG A 60 -13.44 -12.92 -12.51
CA ARG A 60 -12.17 -12.21 -12.36
C ARG A 60 -12.35 -10.82 -11.74
N CYS A 61 -13.38 -10.08 -12.13
CA CYS A 61 -13.71 -8.77 -11.57
C CYS A 61 -14.05 -8.87 -10.08
N ASP A 62 -14.91 -9.82 -9.71
CA ASP A 62 -15.36 -10.04 -8.33
C ASP A 62 -14.20 -10.47 -7.42
N LEU A 63 -13.33 -11.37 -7.91
CA LEU A 63 -12.13 -11.78 -7.18
C LEU A 63 -11.15 -10.61 -7.01
N SER A 64 -10.98 -9.80 -8.05
CA SER A 64 -10.10 -8.61 -8.02
C SER A 64 -10.60 -7.57 -7.02
N LEU A 65 -11.92 -7.34 -6.97
CA LEU A 65 -12.56 -6.46 -5.99
C LEU A 65 -12.34 -6.97 -4.57
N ALA A 66 -12.65 -8.24 -4.30
CA ALA A 66 -12.51 -8.81 -2.96
C ALA A 66 -11.05 -8.80 -2.46
N PHE A 67 -10.10 -9.09 -3.35
CA PHE A 67 -8.66 -8.96 -3.04
C PHE A 67 -8.27 -7.51 -2.74
N GLN A 68 -8.67 -6.56 -3.59
CA GLN A 68 -8.38 -5.14 -3.39
C GLN A 68 -8.94 -4.65 -2.06
N GLN A 69 -10.19 -4.98 -1.74
CA GLN A 69 -10.84 -4.61 -0.49
C GLN A 69 -10.05 -5.12 0.72
N ALA A 70 -9.63 -6.40 0.71
CA ALA A 70 -8.84 -6.95 1.82
C ALA A 70 -7.49 -6.24 2.01
N VAL A 71 -6.78 -5.92 0.93
CA VAL A 71 -5.53 -5.16 1.00
C VAL A 71 -5.76 -3.75 1.54
N VAL A 72 -6.72 -3.03 0.97
CA VAL A 72 -7.05 -1.64 1.34
C VAL A 72 -7.48 -1.55 2.80
N GLU A 73 -8.37 -2.43 3.25
CA GLU A 73 -8.84 -2.43 4.64
C GLU A 73 -7.73 -2.79 5.62
N THR A 74 -6.88 -3.77 5.28
CA THR A 74 -5.73 -4.14 6.13
C THR A 74 -4.79 -2.94 6.31
N LEU A 75 -4.45 -2.24 5.21
CA LEU A 75 -3.63 -1.03 5.27
C LEU A 75 -4.31 0.07 6.11
N THR A 76 -5.60 0.31 5.88
CA THR A 76 -6.37 1.34 6.59
C THR A 76 -6.41 1.09 8.09
N ILE A 77 -6.66 -0.16 8.52
CA ILE A 77 -6.66 -0.57 9.93
C ILE A 77 -5.28 -0.31 10.57
N LYS A 78 -4.20 -0.67 9.87
CA LYS A 78 -2.83 -0.53 10.39
C LYS A 78 -2.41 0.94 10.47
N CYS A 79 -2.74 1.76 9.49
CA CYS A 79 -2.55 3.21 9.54
C CYS A 79 -3.31 3.84 10.71
N LYS A 80 -4.59 3.47 10.91
CA LYS A 80 -5.39 3.95 12.05
C LYS A 80 -4.77 3.59 13.40
N ARG A 81 -4.23 2.39 13.53
CA ARG A 81 -3.51 1.95 14.74
C ARG A 81 -2.23 2.76 14.97
N ALA A 82 -1.42 2.96 13.94
CA ALA A 82 -0.19 3.75 14.05
C ALA A 82 -0.48 5.20 14.46
N LEU A 83 -1.50 5.83 13.87
CA LEU A 83 -1.93 7.18 14.24
C LEU A 83 -2.40 7.25 15.70
N LYS A 84 -3.16 6.24 16.17
CA LYS A 84 -3.55 6.15 17.59
C LYS A 84 -2.35 5.99 18.53
N GLN A 85 -1.37 5.16 18.17
CA GLN A 85 -0.18 4.92 19.00
C GLN A 85 0.73 6.14 19.08
N THR A 86 0.87 6.87 17.99
CA THR A 86 1.76 8.04 17.90
C THR A 86 1.09 9.35 18.34
N GLY A 87 -0.24 9.39 18.39
CA GLY A 87 -1.01 10.62 18.62
C GLY A 87 -0.98 11.61 17.46
N LEU A 88 -0.38 11.23 16.32
CA LEU A 88 -0.27 12.09 15.14
C LEU A 88 -1.59 12.19 14.39
N LYS A 89 -1.78 13.32 13.70
CA LYS A 89 -2.95 13.61 12.85
C LYS A 89 -2.60 13.74 11.36
N ARG A 90 -1.35 13.44 11.00
CA ARG A 90 -0.85 13.54 9.64
C ARG A 90 -0.38 12.17 9.19
N LEU A 91 -0.91 11.70 8.08
CA LEU A 91 -0.50 10.45 7.45
C LEU A 91 0.13 10.78 6.10
N VAL A 92 1.35 10.30 5.86
CA VAL A 92 2.01 10.42 4.56
C VAL A 92 2.01 9.05 3.91
N ILE A 93 1.56 8.96 2.66
CA ILE A 93 1.57 7.73 1.88
C ILE A 93 2.47 7.92 0.66
N ALA A 94 3.46 7.05 0.52
CA ALA A 94 4.41 7.01 -0.59
C ALA A 94 4.45 5.62 -1.23
N GLY A 95 5.12 5.51 -2.39
CA GLY A 95 5.26 4.27 -3.16
C GLY A 95 4.12 4.01 -4.16
N GLY A 96 4.33 3.09 -5.10
CA GLY A 96 3.43 2.88 -6.24
C GLY A 96 1.99 2.50 -5.88
N VAL A 97 1.78 1.76 -4.79
CA VAL A 97 0.44 1.35 -4.33
C VAL A 97 -0.40 2.55 -3.88
N SER A 98 0.24 3.68 -3.52
CA SER A 98 -0.44 4.93 -3.17
C SER A 98 -1.27 5.53 -4.31
N ALA A 99 -1.09 5.06 -5.56
CA ALA A 99 -1.90 5.48 -6.69
C ALA A 99 -3.28 4.81 -6.75
N ASN A 100 -3.52 3.77 -5.93
CA ASN A 100 -4.81 3.07 -5.91
C ASN A 100 -5.92 3.98 -5.34
N LYS A 101 -6.97 4.22 -6.13
CA LYS A 101 -8.07 5.13 -5.78
C LYS A 101 -8.87 4.65 -4.56
N ALA A 102 -9.13 3.35 -4.45
CA ALA A 102 -9.86 2.78 -3.32
C ALA A 102 -9.08 2.94 -2.01
N LEU A 103 -7.76 2.77 -2.03
CA LEU A 103 -6.90 3.05 -0.89
C LEU A 103 -6.97 4.51 -0.47
N ARG A 104 -6.91 5.44 -1.44
CA ARG A 104 -7.00 6.89 -1.14
C ARG A 104 -8.32 7.24 -0.47
N ALA A 105 -9.43 6.84 -1.08
CA ALA A 105 -10.77 7.09 -0.54
C ALA A 105 -10.93 6.50 0.88
N SER A 106 -10.47 5.27 1.11
CA SER A 106 -10.53 4.60 2.42
C SER A 106 -9.73 5.34 3.50
N LEU A 107 -8.53 5.82 3.16
CA LEU A 107 -7.68 6.57 4.10
C LEU A 107 -8.20 7.97 4.38
N GLU A 108 -8.73 8.66 3.35
CA GLU A 108 -9.36 9.98 3.48
C GLU A 108 -10.58 9.92 4.41
N ASP A 109 -11.49 8.95 4.20
CA ASP A 109 -12.65 8.73 5.06
C ASP A 109 -12.23 8.41 6.51
N MET A 110 -11.27 7.49 6.67
CA MET A 110 -10.73 7.12 7.99
C MET A 110 -10.14 8.33 8.72
N LEU A 111 -9.39 9.20 8.03
CA LEU A 111 -8.80 10.39 8.64
C LEU A 111 -9.81 11.51 8.91
N GLY A 112 -10.84 11.63 8.08
CA GLY A 112 -11.97 12.52 8.33
C GLY A 112 -12.61 12.22 9.69
N SER A 113 -12.79 10.95 10.03
CA SER A 113 -13.33 10.51 11.33
C SER A 113 -12.49 10.91 12.55
N ILE A 114 -11.20 11.21 12.37
CA ILE A 114 -10.27 11.58 13.44
C ILE A 114 -9.72 13.02 13.31
N LYS A 115 -10.32 13.84 12.44
CA LYS A 115 -9.89 15.23 12.14
C LYS A 115 -8.40 15.30 11.78
N GLY A 116 -7.92 14.33 11.01
CA GLY A 116 -6.55 14.28 10.49
C GLY A 116 -6.50 14.56 8.99
N ASN A 117 -5.27 14.62 8.46
CA ASN A 117 -5.00 14.85 7.04
C ASN A 117 -4.12 13.74 6.47
N VAL A 118 -4.40 13.35 5.23
CA VAL A 118 -3.52 12.48 4.44
C VAL A 118 -2.81 13.28 3.37
N TYR A 119 -1.55 12.95 3.13
CA TYR A 119 -0.71 13.55 2.12
C TYR A 119 -0.18 12.48 1.19
N TYR A 120 -0.34 12.72 -0.10
CA TYR A 120 0.17 11.86 -1.16
C TYR A 120 1.17 12.64 -2.02
N ALA A 121 2.17 11.94 -2.53
CA ALA A 121 2.91 12.47 -3.66
C ALA A 121 1.99 12.60 -4.90
N ARG A 122 2.32 13.52 -5.81
CA ARG A 122 1.71 13.55 -7.14
C ARG A 122 1.98 12.19 -7.82
N PRO A 123 1.06 11.65 -8.65
CA PRO A 123 1.23 10.31 -9.23
C PRO A 123 2.59 10.07 -9.92
N GLN A 124 3.10 11.06 -10.65
CA GLN A 124 4.42 11.03 -11.32
C GLN A 124 5.63 10.94 -10.36
N PHE A 125 5.42 11.19 -9.07
CA PHE A 125 6.44 11.08 -8.02
C PHE A 125 6.19 9.91 -7.06
N CYS A 126 5.14 9.10 -7.28
CA CYS A 126 4.85 7.92 -6.45
C CYS A 126 5.75 6.71 -6.78
N THR A 127 6.28 6.63 -7.99
CA THR A 127 7.22 5.61 -8.46
C THR A 127 8.65 6.14 -8.44
N ASP A 128 9.64 5.25 -8.48
CA ASP A 128 11.07 5.62 -8.45
C ASP A 128 11.41 6.65 -9.53
N ASN A 129 12.00 7.77 -9.11
CA ASN A 129 12.36 8.88 -9.98
C ASN A 129 13.57 9.66 -9.44
N GLY A 130 14.29 10.37 -10.31
CA GLY A 130 15.45 11.17 -9.90
C GLY A 130 15.11 12.39 -9.05
N ALA A 131 13.89 12.94 -9.15
CA ALA A 131 13.50 14.14 -8.41
C ALA A 131 13.46 13.90 -6.90
N MET A 132 12.99 12.72 -6.45
CA MET A 132 12.96 12.37 -5.03
C MET A 132 14.38 12.23 -4.45
N ILE A 133 15.34 11.73 -5.24
CA ILE A 133 16.74 11.58 -4.83
C ILE A 133 17.41 12.95 -4.75
N ALA A 134 17.20 13.81 -5.76
CA ALA A 134 17.73 15.17 -5.75
C ALA A 134 17.21 15.98 -4.55
N TYR A 135 15.91 15.88 -4.25
CA TYR A 135 15.32 16.54 -3.09
C TYR A 135 15.88 16.00 -1.76
N ALA A 136 15.91 14.68 -1.58
CA ALA A 136 16.44 14.07 -0.35
C ALA A 136 17.93 14.41 -0.14
N GLY A 137 18.74 14.40 -1.20
CA GLY A 137 20.14 14.80 -1.17
C GLY A 137 20.31 16.27 -0.79
N CYS A 138 19.52 17.17 -1.38
CA CYS A 138 19.50 18.59 -1.01
C CYS A 138 19.15 18.79 0.48
N GLN A 139 18.12 18.11 0.99
CA GLN A 139 17.75 18.20 2.41
C GLN A 139 18.88 17.73 3.34
N ARG A 140 19.59 16.65 3.00
CA ARG A 140 20.76 16.18 3.78
C ARG A 140 21.92 17.16 3.72
N LEU A 141 22.20 17.73 2.55
CA LEU A 141 23.25 18.74 2.39
C LEU A 141 22.95 20.00 3.20
N LEU A 142 21.69 20.47 3.19
CA LEU A 142 21.23 21.59 4.00
C LEU A 142 21.30 21.31 5.51
N ALA A 143 21.15 20.05 5.92
CA ALA A 143 21.39 19.60 7.30
C ALA A 143 22.88 19.45 7.66
N GLY A 144 23.80 19.85 6.76
CA GLY A 144 25.24 19.79 6.99
C GLY A 144 25.87 18.41 6.77
N GLN A 145 25.11 17.43 6.27
CA GLN A 145 25.64 16.10 5.99
C GLN A 145 26.41 16.11 4.66
N GLN A 146 27.57 15.46 4.65
CA GLN A 146 28.45 15.36 3.50
C GLN A 146 29.07 13.96 3.45
N GLN A 147 29.58 13.57 2.28
CA GLN A 147 30.33 12.34 2.08
C GLN A 147 31.59 12.65 1.27
N ASP A 148 32.64 11.87 1.51
CA ASP A 148 33.87 11.92 0.71
C ASP A 148 33.60 11.52 -0.75
N LEU A 149 34.59 11.73 -1.62
CA LEU A 149 34.49 11.39 -3.04
C LEU A 149 34.39 9.87 -3.31
N ALA A 150 34.65 9.03 -2.30
CA ALA A 150 34.54 7.59 -2.42
C ALA A 150 33.07 7.16 -2.56
N ILE A 151 32.76 6.40 -3.61
CA ILE A 151 31.42 5.88 -3.84
C ILE A 151 31.26 4.56 -3.10
N SER A 152 30.37 4.53 -2.11
CA SER A 152 29.94 3.32 -1.42
C SER A 152 28.49 3.01 -1.74
N VAL A 153 28.17 1.73 -1.90
CA VAL A 153 26.81 1.25 -2.17
C VAL A 153 26.39 0.23 -1.13
N GLN A 154 25.17 0.37 -0.61
CA GLN A 154 24.62 -0.54 0.38
C GLN A 154 23.31 -1.13 -0.13
N ALA A 155 23.37 -2.38 -0.62
CA ALA A 155 22.21 -3.06 -1.21
C ALA A 155 21.08 -3.32 -0.20
N ARG A 156 21.41 -3.41 1.10
CA ARG A 156 20.45 -3.53 2.19
C ARG A 156 20.74 -2.43 3.21
N TRP A 157 20.00 -1.33 3.09
CA TRP A 157 20.18 -0.16 3.95
C TRP A 157 18.89 0.13 4.72
N PRO A 158 18.80 -0.30 5.99
CA PRO A 158 17.65 0.02 6.84
C PRO A 158 17.56 1.52 7.09
N MET A 159 16.35 2.06 6.99
CA MET A 159 16.10 3.51 7.13
C MET A 159 16.38 4.01 8.55
N GLU A 160 16.24 3.13 9.54
CA GLU A 160 16.48 3.40 10.97
C GLU A 160 17.95 3.63 11.29
N GLN A 161 18.86 3.23 10.39
CA GLN A 161 20.30 3.48 10.52
C GLN A 161 20.71 4.87 10.02
N LEU A 162 19.78 5.62 9.42
CA LEU A 162 20.07 6.96 8.91
C LEU A 162 20.24 7.95 10.07
N PRO A 163 21.26 8.81 10.03
CA PRO A 163 21.38 9.88 11.00
C PRO A 163 20.21 10.85 10.85
N PRO A 164 19.73 11.44 11.97
CA PRO A 164 18.69 12.47 11.93
C PRO A 164 19.14 13.65 11.06
N LEU A 165 18.14 14.34 10.48
CA LEU A 165 18.32 15.62 9.80
C LEU A 165 18.36 16.75 10.81
#